data_AF-A0A2P5GVL8-F1
#
_entry.id   AF-A0A2P5GVL8-F1
#
_cell.length_a   1.000
_cell.length_b   1.000
_cell.length_c   1.000
_cell.angle_alpha   90.00
_cell.angle_beta   90.00
_cell.angle_gamma   90.00
#
_symmetry.space_group_name_H-M   'P 1'
#
loop_
_entity.id
_entity.type
_entity.pdbx_description
1 polymer ?
#
loop_
_entity_poly.entity_id
_entity_poly.type
_entity_poly.pdbx_seq_one_letter_code
_entity_poly.pdbx_strand_id
1 'polypeptide(L)' 'MFSFEKLITPKIISALYILTLVLFLISAVISLVYGSIGGAVGCVISAIFSRVFYECVIVVFKNNEYLRRIAESLEKKSL' A
#
# COMPACT_ATOMS: atom_id res chain seq x y z
N MET A 1 16.35 2.18 20.23
CA MET A 1 15.07 1.43 20.19
C MET A 1 14.73 1.12 18.74
N PHE A 2 14.62 -0.17 18.39
CA PHE A 2 14.28 -0.78 17.09
C PHE A 2 14.28 0.13 15.83
N SER A 3 15.40 0.12 15.09
CA SER A 3 15.54 0.81 13.79
C SER A 3 15.23 -0.08 12.58
N PHE A 4 14.71 -1.29 12.78
CA PHE A 4 14.51 -2.27 11.70
C PHE A 4 13.11 -2.28 11.06
N GLU A 5 12.10 -1.63 11.65
CA GLU A 5 10.77 -1.56 11.02
C GLU A 5 10.65 -0.50 9.91
N LYS A 6 11.52 0.51 9.91
CA LYS A 6 11.47 1.65 8.95
C LYS A 6 11.60 1.26 7.47
N LEU A 7 12.23 0.12 7.18
CA LEU A 7 12.42 -0.34 5.79
C LEU A 7 11.55 -1.55 5.44
N ILE A 8 11.10 -2.32 6.45
CA ILE A 8 10.27 -3.50 6.23
C ILE A 8 8.84 -3.08 5.90
N THR A 9 8.26 -2.12 6.63
CA THR A 9 6.85 -1.73 6.46
C THR A 9 6.49 -1.28 5.04
N PRO A 10 7.22 -0.34 4.39
CA PRO A 10 6.91 0.03 3.00
C PRO A 10 7.14 -1.11 2.00
N LYS A 11 8.11 -2.01 2.26
CA LYS A 11 8.32 -3.22 1.43
C LYS A 11 7.19 -4.23 1.56
N ILE A 12 6.69 -4.47 2.78
CA ILE A 12 5.55 -5.36 3.03
C ILE A 12 4.30 -4.81 2.33
N ILE A 13 4.05 -3.50 2.41
CA ILE A 13 2.90 -2.89 1.75
C ILE A 13 3.00 -3.03 0.23
N SER A 14 4.20 -2.88 -0.34
CA SER A 14 4.45 -3.11 -1.77
C SER A 14 4.22 -4.57 -2.18
N ALA A 15 4.66 -5.54 -1.37
CA ALA A 15 4.38 -6.95 -1.60
C ALA A 15 2.87 -7.26 -1.55
N LEU A 16 2.17 -6.65 -0.58
CA LEU A 16 0.72 -6.79 -0.44
C LEU A 16 -0.03 -6.19 -1.62
N TYR A 17 0.43 -5.05 -2.16
CA TYR A 17 -0.10 -4.44 -3.39
C TYR A 17 0.03 -5.38 -4.59
N ILE A 18 1.20 -5.98 -4.80
CA ILE A 18 1.39 -6.94 -5.89
C ILE A 18 0.45 -8.14 -5.73
N LEU A 19 0.30 -8.65 -4.50
CA LEU A 19 -0.62 -9.74 -4.20
C LEU A 19 -2.07 -9.36 -4.52
N THR A 20 -2.53 -8.17 -4.12
CA THR A 20 -3.90 -7.70 -4.45
C THR A 20 -4.10 -7.51 -5.94
N LEU A 21 -3.09 -7.02 -6.66
CA LEU A 21 -3.15 -6.90 -8.11
C LEU A 21 -3.36 -8.26 -8.79
N VAL A 22 -2.61 -9.28 -8.35
CA VAL A 22 -2.76 -10.66 -8.86
C VAL A 22 -4.16 -11.19 -8.57
N LEU A 23 -4.70 -10.94 -7.37
CA LEU A 23 -6.06 -11.34 -7.02
C LEU A 23 -7.11 -10.67 -7.92
N PHE A 24 -7.01 -9.35 -8.16
CA PHE A 24 -7.91 -8.66 -9.09
C PHE A 24 -7.81 -9.20 -10.51
N LEU A 25 -6.60 -9.58 -10.96
CA LEU A 25 -6.40 -10.19 -12.27
C LEU A 25 -7.13 -11.54 -12.37
N ILE A 26 -6.99 -12.39 -11.35
CA ILE A 26 -7.69 -13.68 -11.27
C ILE A 26 -9.21 -13.47 -11.24
N SER A 27 -9.70 -12.53 -10.42
CA SER A 27 -11.13 -12.20 -10.34
C SER A 27 -11.69 -11.68 -11.66
N ALA A 28 -10.92 -10.88 -12.41
CA ALA A 28 -11.30 -10.41 -13.73
C ALA A 28 -11.40 -11.56 -14.74
N VAL A 29 -10.40 -12.47 -14.76
CA VAL A 29 -10.42 -13.66 -15.62
C VAL A 29 -11.62 -14.56 -15.32
N ILE A 30 -11.89 -14.82 -14.04
CA ILE A 30 -13.06 -15.58 -13.60
C ILE A 30 -14.35 -14.89 -14.08
N SER A 31 -14.48 -13.57 -13.86
CA SER A 31 -15.67 -12.81 -14.28
C SER A 31 -15.93 -12.90 -15.79
N LEU A 32 -14.87 -12.89 -16.61
CA LEU A 32 -14.98 -13.07 -18.06
C LEU A 32 -15.42 -14.49 -18.45
N VAL A 33 -14.90 -15.52 -17.78
CA VAL A 33 -15.31 -16.92 -18.02
C VAL A 33 -16.79 -17.14 -17.71
N TYR A 34 -17.31 -16.48 -16.67
CA TYR A 34 -18.74 -16.52 -16.32
C TYR A 34 -19.61 -15.54 -17.13
N GLY A 35 -19.05 -14.82 -18.11
CA GLY A 35 -19.79 -13.92 -19.00
C GLY A 35 -20.21 -12.59 -18.37
N SER A 36 -19.71 -12.25 -17.18
CA SER A 36 -20.06 -11.02 -16.47
C SER A 36 -19.11 -9.88 -16.85
N ILE A 37 -19.49 -9.14 -17.90
CA ILE A 37 -18.76 -7.93 -18.32
C ILE A 37 -18.73 -6.88 -17.19
N GLY A 38 -19.82 -6.76 -16.42
CA GLY A 38 -19.89 -5.86 -15.27
C GLY A 38 -18.90 -6.23 -14.17
N GLY A 39 -18.68 -7.53 -13.92
CA GLY A 39 -17.67 -8.01 -12.97
C GLY A 39 -16.25 -7.67 -13.40
N ALA A 40 -15.95 -7.80 -14.69
CA ALA A 40 -14.65 -7.41 -15.25
C ALA A 40 -14.39 -5.90 -15.14
N VAL A 41 -15.38 -5.06 -15.46
CA VAL A 41 -15.27 -3.60 -15.31
C VAL A 41 -15.11 -3.21 -13.84
N GLY A 42 -15.86 -3.84 -12.93
CA GLY A 42 -15.72 -3.63 -11.49
C GLY A 42 -14.32 -3.97 -10.96
N CYS A 43 -13.71 -5.05 -11.47
CA CYS A 43 -12.34 -5.43 -11.10
C CYS A 43 -11.31 -4.38 -11.56
N VAL A 44 -11.45 -3.82 -12.76
CA VAL A 44 -10.55 -2.77 -13.27
C VAL A 44 -10.65 -1.50 -12.41
N ILE A 45 -11.87 -1.07 -12.09
CA ILE A 45 -12.08 0.11 -11.21
C ILE A 45 -11.47 -0.15 -9.81
N SER A 46 -11.70 -1.35 -9.25
CA SER A 46 -11.15 -1.73 -7.95
C SER A 46 -9.62 -1.79 -7.95
N ALA A 47 -8.99 -2.22 -9.05
CA ALA A 47 -7.54 -2.22 -9.20
C ALA A 47 -6.96 -0.80 -9.26
N ILE A 48 -7.66 0.15 -9.89
CA ILE A 48 -7.25 1.57 -9.87
C ILE A 48 -7.36 2.13 -8.46
N PHE A 49 -8.46 1.85 -7.76
CA PHE A 49 -8.67 2.31 -6.40
C PHE A 49 -7.62 1.73 -5.42
N SER A 50 -7.27 0.45 -5.58
CA SER A 50 -6.25 -0.17 -4.75
C SER A 50 -4.89 0.51 -4.89
N ARG A 51 -4.50 0.92 -6.10
CA ARG A 51 -3.26 1.68 -6.33
C ARG A 51 -3.20 2.95 -5.50
N VAL A 52 -4.26 3.75 -5.55
CA VAL A 52 -4.36 5.00 -4.77
C VAL A 52 -4.30 4.69 -3.27
N PHE A 53 -5.04 3.68 -2.82
CA PHE A 53 -5.06 3.27 -1.42
C PHE A 53 -3.67 2.88 -0.91
N TYR A 54 -2.95 2.01 -1.64
CA TYR A 54 -1.61 1.56 -1.25
C TYR A 54 -0.58 2.70 -1.25
N GLU A 55 -0.63 3.62 -2.23
CA GLU A 55 0.21 4.81 -2.24
C GLU A 55 -0.06 5.72 -1.02
N CYS A 56 -1.33 5.95 -0.67
CA CYS A 56 -1.70 6.69 0.52
C CYS A 56 -1.16 6.06 1.81
N VAL A 57 -1.29 4.74 1.97
CA VAL A 57 -0.77 4.03 3.14
C VAL A 57 0.75 4.22 3.26
N ILE A 58 1.50 4.08 2.16
CA ILE A 58 2.96 4.30 2.16
C ILE A 58 3.31 5.74 2.56
N VAL A 59 2.58 6.73 2.04
CA VAL A 59 2.79 8.15 2.38
C VAL A 59 2.56 8.41 3.87
N VAL A 60 1.53 7.82 4.47
CA VAL A 60 1.27 7.95 5.92
C VAL A 60 2.41 7.37 6.74
N PHE A 61 2.93 6.20 6.38
CA PHE A 61 4.09 5.62 7.07
C PHE A 61 5.34 6.49 6.94
N LYS A 62 5.59 7.05 5.75
CA LYS A 62 6.68 8.02 5.56
C LYS A 62 6.50 9.24 6.45
N ASN A 63 5.29 9.80 6.52
CA ASN A 63 5.01 10.97 7.37
C ASN A 63 5.23 10.68 8.86
N ASN A 64 4.79 9.52 9.35
CA ASN A 64 5.05 9.10 10.73
C ASN A 64 6.55 8.96 11.01
N GLU A 65 7.32 8.44 10.06
CA GLU A 65 8.77 8.40 10.18
C GLU A 65 9.41 9.80 10.19
N TYR A 66 8.95 10.74 9.36
CA TYR A 66 9.43 12.12 9.36
C TYR A 66 9.19 12.80 10.71
N LEU A 67 7.99 12.67 11.28
CA LEU A 67 7.67 13.21 12.60
C LEU A 67 8.58 12.64 13.69
N ARG A 68 8.85 11.33 13.66
CA ARG A 68 9.79 10.70 14.60
C ARG A 68 11.20 11.28 14.48
N ARG A 69 11.72 11.47 13.26
CA ARG A 69 13.05 12.06 13.04
C ARG A 69 13.13 13.51 13.55
N ILE A 70 12.07 14.29 13.38
CA ILE A 70 11.99 15.66 13.89
C ILE A 70 12.00 15.66 15.42
N ALA A 71 11.20 14.80 16.07
CA ALA A 71 11.19 14.66 17.52
C ALA A 71 12.57 14.27 18.07
N GLU A 72 13.23 13.26 17.49
CA GLU A 72 14.58 12.83 17.86
C GLU A 72 15.62 13.96 17.67
N SER A 73 15.47 14.80 16.63
CA SER A 73 16.38 15.93 16.37
C SER A 73 16.17 17.10 17.33
N LEU A 74 14.93 17.33 17.77
CA LEU A 74 14.60 18.35 18.77
C LEU A 74 15.13 17.94 20.15
N GLU A 75 14.95 16.68 20.54
CA GLU A 75 15.45 16.13 21.81
C GLU A 75 16.98 16.22 21.93
N LYS A 76 17.70 15.94 20.83
CA LYS A 76 19.16 16.05 20.78
C LYS A 76 19.68 17.49 20.79
N LYS A 77 18.84 18.48 20.46
CA LYS A 77 19.20 19.91 20.49
C LYS A 77 18.94 20.54 21.86
N SER A 78 18.08 19.93 22.68
CA SER A 78 17.80 20.35 24.06
C SER A 78 18.76 19.77 25.11
N LEU A 79 19.66 18.87 24.71
CA LEU A 79 20.70 18.23 25.52
C LEU A 79 22.07 18.78 25.13
#